data_AF-A0A521VU74-F1
#
_entry.id   AF-A0A521VU74-F1
#
_cell.length_a   1.000
_cell.length_b   1.000
_cell.length_c   1.000
_cell.angle_alpha   90.00
_cell.angle_beta   90.00
_cell.angle_gamma   90.00
#
_symmetry.space_group_name_H-M   'P 1'
#
loop_
_entity.id
_entity.type
_entity.pdbx_description
1 polymer ?
#
loop_
_entity_poly.entity_id
_entity_poly.type
_entity_poly.pdbx_seq_one_letter_code
_entity_poly.pdbx_strand_id
1 'polypeptide(L)'
;MEHVAQIVDPFVFRLSIFVLAVFVGYYVVWSVTPALHTPLMSVTNAISSVIVVGALLAVGVALVGNDNGPLWARALGFVALIFASVNIFGGFLVTQRMLAMYQKKKK
;
A
#
# COMPACT_ATOMS: atom_id res chain seq x y z
N MET A 1 -11.52 22.79 7.31
CA MET A 1 -11.16 21.65 6.44
C MET A 1 -12.41 20.96 5.91
N GLU A 2 -13.42 20.66 6.73
CA GLU A 2 -14.65 19.96 6.27
C GLU A 2 -15.58 20.81 5.38
N HIS A 3 -15.59 22.13 5.51
CA HIS A 3 -16.50 23.00 4.72
C HIS A 3 -16.07 23.21 3.25
N VAL A 4 -14.81 22.94 2.90
CA VAL A 4 -14.34 23.06 1.49
C VAL A 4 -14.71 21.82 0.68
N ALA A 5 -14.82 20.66 1.35
CA ALA A 5 -15.15 19.38 0.72
C ALA A 5 -16.60 19.29 0.21
N GLN A 6 -17.50 20.17 0.68
CA GLN A 6 -18.89 20.20 0.20
C GLN A 6 -19.09 21.04 -1.07
N ILE A 7 -18.09 21.85 -1.46
CA ILE A 7 -18.17 22.75 -2.62
C ILE A 7 -17.55 22.09 -3.88
N VAL A 8 -16.64 21.14 -3.68
CA VAL A 8 -15.93 20.44 -4.76
C VAL A 8 -16.48 19.03 -4.91
N ASP A 9 -16.76 18.63 -6.15
CA ASP A 9 -17.23 17.29 -6.45
C ASP A 9 -16.27 16.20 -5.89
N PRO A 10 -16.76 15.15 -5.20
CA PRO A 10 -15.92 14.12 -4.59
C PRO A 10 -14.98 13.40 -5.58
N PHE A 11 -15.39 13.26 -6.84
CA PHE A 11 -14.52 12.70 -7.87
C PHE A 11 -13.39 13.66 -8.20
N VAL A 12 -13.69 14.94 -8.42
CA VAL A 12 -12.68 15.98 -8.67
C VAL A 12 -11.69 16.05 -7.51
N PHE A 13 -12.17 16.01 -6.27
CA PHE A 13 -11.32 16.00 -5.07
C PHE A 13 -10.36 14.79 -5.03
N ARG A 14 -10.87 13.57 -5.25
CA ARG A 14 -10.04 12.34 -5.26
C ARG A 14 -9.07 12.34 -6.44
N LEU A 15 -9.49 12.84 -7.60
CA LEU A 15 -8.65 12.98 -8.79
C LEU A 15 -7.51 13.96 -8.55
N SER A 16 -7.78 15.11 -7.90
CA SER A 16 -6.74 16.07 -7.51
C SER A 16 -5.71 15.42 -6.59
N ILE A 17 -6.15 14.67 -5.56
CA ILE A 17 -5.23 13.92 -4.68
C ILE A 17 -4.38 12.93 -5.48
N PHE A 18 -5.01 12.17 -6.39
CA PHE A 18 -4.31 11.21 -7.24
C PHE A 18 -3.21 11.87 -8.08
N VAL A 19 -3.54 12.97 -8.78
CA VAL A 19 -2.58 13.71 -9.61
C VAL A 19 -1.44 14.28 -8.77
N LEU A 20 -1.74 14.90 -7.63
CA LEU A 20 -0.72 15.42 -6.72
C LEU A 20 0.19 14.30 -6.17
N ALA A 21 -0.37 13.13 -5.83
CA ALA A 21 0.39 11.99 -5.37
C ALA A 21 1.37 11.45 -6.44
N VAL A 22 0.99 11.48 -7.73
CA VAL A 22 1.89 11.11 -8.84
C VAL A 22 3.09 12.06 -8.91
N PHE A 23 2.86 13.37 -8.82
CA PHE A 23 3.96 14.35 -8.78
C PHE A 23 4.90 14.09 -7.60
N VAL A 24 4.34 13.92 -6.39
CA VAL A 24 5.14 13.61 -5.19
C VAL A 24 5.94 12.33 -5.39
N GLY A 25 5.33 11.25 -5.88
CA GLY A 25 6.01 9.98 -6.15
C GLY A 25 7.17 10.12 -7.13
N TYR A 26 7.00 10.90 -8.20
CA TYR A 26 8.06 11.18 -9.17
C TYR A 26 9.27 11.85 -8.51
N TYR A 27 9.07 12.94 -7.76
CA TYR A 27 10.16 13.66 -7.10
C TYR A 27 10.85 12.84 -6.00
N VAL A 28 10.10 11.99 -5.30
CA VAL A 28 10.65 11.08 -4.28
C VAL A 28 11.57 10.03 -4.91
N VAL A 29 11.19 9.44 -6.04
CA VAL A 29 12.02 8.41 -6.71
C VAL A 29 13.21 9.04 -7.44
N TRP A 30 13.07 10.25 -7.99
CA TRP A 30 14.15 10.92 -8.73
C TRP A 30 15.35 11.31 -7.84
N SER A 31 15.13 11.50 -6.53
CA SER A 31 16.13 11.97 -5.58
C SER A 31 16.91 10.85 -4.86
N VAL A 32 16.79 9.60 -5.33
CA VAL A 32 17.50 8.45 -4.74
C VAL A 32 18.92 8.30 -5.29
N THR A 33 19.84 7.78 -4.47
CA THR A 33 21.20 7.49 -4.92
C THR A 33 21.22 6.25 -5.83
N PRO A 34 22.06 6.19 -6.88
CA PRO A 34 22.03 5.08 -7.84
C PRO A 34 22.23 3.68 -7.23
N ALA A 35 23.03 3.60 -6.17
CA ALA A 35 23.27 2.34 -5.44
C ALA A 35 22.01 1.80 -4.73
N LEU A 36 21.00 2.63 -4.50
CA LEU A 36 19.78 2.27 -3.78
C LEU A 36 18.60 1.93 -4.70
N HIS A 37 18.73 1.95 -6.04
CA HIS A 37 17.61 1.60 -6.92
C HIS A 37 17.09 0.17 -6.70
N THR A 38 17.98 -0.80 -6.46
CA THR A 38 17.58 -2.19 -6.19
C THR A 38 16.86 -2.33 -4.83
N PRO A 39 17.37 -1.77 -3.71
CA PRO A 39 16.62 -1.67 -2.46
C PRO A 39 15.29 -0.92 -2.60
N LEU A 40 15.26 0.17 -3.38
CA LEU A 40 14.06 0.96 -3.61
C LEU A 40 12.98 0.14 -4.33
N MET A 41 13.36 -0.64 -5.34
CA MET A 41 12.44 -1.55 -6.03
C MET A 41 11.82 -2.56 -5.06
N SER A 42 12.59 -3.06 -4.10
CA SER A 42 12.08 -3.96 -3.06
C SER A 42 11.12 -3.25 -2.10
N VAL A 43 11.41 -1.99 -1.71
CA VAL A 43 10.53 -1.25 -0.81
C VAL A 43 9.22 -0.85 -1.48
N THR A 44 9.24 -0.47 -2.76
CA THR A 44 8.00 -0.13 -3.49
C THR A 44 7.12 -1.36 -3.68
N ASN A 45 7.71 -2.56 -3.83
CA ASN A 45 6.96 -3.81 -3.80
C ASN A 45 6.28 -4.02 -2.44
N ALA A 46 6.99 -3.80 -1.32
CA ALA A 46 6.38 -3.90 0.01
C ALA A 46 5.24 -2.88 0.22
N ILE A 47 5.45 -1.62 -0.19
CA ILE A 47 4.46 -0.53 -0.09
C ILE A 47 3.21 -0.79 -0.94
N SER A 48 3.35 -1.46 -2.09
CA SER A 48 2.20 -1.83 -2.94
C SER A 48 1.15 -2.68 -2.22
N SER A 49 1.52 -3.29 -1.09
CA SER A 49 0.62 -4.06 -0.23
C SER A 49 -0.43 -3.24 0.54
N VAL A 50 -0.59 -1.95 0.22
CA VAL A 50 -1.74 -1.13 0.66
C VAL A 50 -3.10 -1.79 0.34
N ILE A 51 -3.11 -2.71 -0.63
CA ILE A 51 -4.22 -3.61 -0.97
C ILE A 51 -4.77 -4.36 0.26
N VAL A 52 -3.98 -4.56 1.32
CA VAL A 52 -4.43 -5.13 2.60
C VAL A 52 -5.66 -4.42 3.17
N VAL A 53 -5.77 -3.09 3.00
CA VAL A 53 -6.94 -2.32 3.45
C VAL A 53 -8.20 -2.77 2.71
N GLY A 54 -8.10 -2.99 1.39
CA GLY A 54 -9.20 -3.52 0.59
C GLY A 54 -9.56 -4.95 0.97
N ALA A 55 -8.57 -5.81 1.23
CA ALA A 55 -8.80 -7.18 1.68
C ALA A 55 -9.50 -7.24 3.05
N LEU A 56 -9.11 -6.37 3.99
CA LEU A 56 -9.76 -6.24 5.29
C LEU A 56 -11.21 -5.76 5.15
N LEU A 57 -11.49 -4.82 4.25
CA LEU A 57 -12.88 -4.41 3.97
C LEU A 57 -13.69 -5.56 3.36
N ALA A 58 -13.11 -6.31 2.41
CA ALA A 58 -13.78 -7.44 1.76
C ALA A 58 -14.15 -8.57 2.75
N VAL A 59 -13.31 -8.82 3.75
CA VAL A 59 -13.57 -9.82 4.80
C VAL A 59 -14.45 -9.25 5.93
N GLY A 60 -14.19 -8.01 6.35
CA GLY A 60 -14.75 -7.41 7.56
C GLY A 60 -16.13 -6.77 7.40
N VAL A 61 -16.46 -6.19 6.23
CA VAL A 61 -17.77 -5.55 6.02
C VAL A 61 -18.93 -6.55 6.16
N ALA A 62 -18.69 -7.82 5.83
CA ALA A 62 -19.69 -8.87 5.94
C ALA A 62 -19.88 -9.44 7.36
N LEU A 63 -19.09 -8.99 8.35
CA LEU A 63 -19.25 -9.35 9.77
C LEU A 63 -20.07 -8.30 10.56
N VAL A 64 -20.15 -7.06 10.07
CA VAL A 64 -20.77 -5.92 10.77
C VAL A 64 -22.18 -5.65 10.27
N GLY A 65 -22.42 -5.76 8.96
CA GLY A 65 -23.77 -5.81 8.41
C GLY A 65 -24.19 -7.25 8.33
N ASN A 66 -25.38 -7.59 8.82
CA ASN A 66 -25.99 -8.93 8.76
C ASN A 66 -26.33 -9.37 7.31
N ASP A 67 -25.52 -8.95 6.34
CA ASP A 67 -25.61 -9.20 4.92
C ASP A 67 -24.98 -10.55 4.60
N ASN A 68 -25.81 -11.44 4.07
CA ASN A 68 -25.43 -12.69 3.43
C ASN A 68 -24.75 -12.41 2.08
N GLY A 69 -23.76 -11.51 2.06
CA GLY A 69 -22.86 -11.33 0.92
C GLY A 69 -22.30 -12.71 0.54
N PRO A 70 -22.14 -13.00 -0.76
CA PRO A 70 -21.85 -14.36 -1.19
C PRO A 70 -20.60 -14.93 -0.50
N LEU A 71 -20.69 -16.17 -0.02
CA LEU A 71 -19.61 -16.83 0.72
C LEU A 71 -18.28 -16.84 -0.07
N TRP A 72 -18.37 -16.89 -1.41
CA TRP A 72 -17.21 -16.79 -2.30
C TRP A 72 -16.46 -15.46 -2.18
N ALA A 73 -17.16 -14.34 -1.97
CA ALA A 73 -16.52 -13.03 -1.84
C ALA A 73 -15.69 -12.96 -0.55
N ARG A 74 -16.19 -13.55 0.54
CA ARG A 74 -15.47 -13.67 1.81
C ARG A 74 -14.24 -14.57 1.68
N ALA A 75 -14.39 -15.72 1.02
CA ALA A 75 -13.28 -16.63 0.77
C ALA A 75 -12.17 -15.95 -0.07
N LEU A 76 -12.54 -15.24 -1.12
CA LEU A 76 -11.58 -14.48 -1.94
C LEU A 76 -10.93 -13.34 -1.16
N GLY A 77 -11.69 -12.62 -0.32
CA GLY A 77 -11.14 -11.58 0.57
C GLY A 77 -10.12 -12.16 1.55
N PHE A 78 -10.39 -13.34 2.10
CA PHE A 78 -9.49 -14.03 3.02
C PHE A 78 -8.19 -14.47 2.32
N VAL A 79 -8.30 -15.03 1.10
CA VAL A 79 -7.12 -15.38 0.28
C VAL A 79 -6.32 -14.13 -0.09
N ALA A 80 -6.99 -13.03 -0.45
CA ALA A 80 -6.35 -11.75 -0.73
C ALA A 80 -5.60 -11.20 0.49
N LEU A 81 -6.15 -11.37 1.70
CA LEU A 81 -5.51 -10.97 2.95
C LEU A 81 -4.23 -11.77 3.22
N ILE A 82 -4.24 -13.08 2.93
CA ILE A 82 -3.04 -13.94 3.05
C ILE A 82 -1.97 -13.45 2.07
N PHE A 83 -2.32 -13.24 0.79
CA PHE A 83 -1.34 -12.78 -0.21
C PHE A 83 -0.81 -11.38 0.09
N ALA A 84 -1.67 -10.46 0.54
CA ALA A 84 -1.24 -9.14 0.98
C ALA A 84 -0.25 -9.25 2.15
N SER A 85 -0.54 -10.12 3.13
CA SER A 85 0.34 -10.36 4.28
C SER A 85 1.70 -10.91 3.84
N VAL A 86 1.74 -11.91 2.94
CA VAL A 86 2.99 -12.45 2.40
C VAL A 86 3.81 -11.37 1.70
N ASN A 87 3.18 -10.49 0.92
CA ASN A 87 3.87 -9.39 0.25
C ASN A 87 4.42 -8.35 1.25
N ILE A 88 3.66 -7.98 2.29
CA ILE A 88 4.13 -7.09 3.37
C ILE A 88 5.37 -7.68 4.02
N PHE A 89 5.25 -8.88 4.60
CA PHE A 89 6.33 -9.46 5.39
C PHE A 89 7.54 -9.82 4.51
N GLY A 90 7.31 -10.42 3.34
CA GLY A 90 8.37 -10.76 2.40
C GLY A 90 9.09 -9.53 1.86
N GLY A 91 8.33 -8.53 1.42
CA GLY A 91 8.88 -7.27 0.87
C GLY A 91 9.72 -6.50 1.88
N PHE A 92 9.23 -6.33 3.12
CA PHE A 92 9.99 -5.62 4.14
C PHE A 92 11.21 -6.42 4.64
N LEU A 93 11.11 -7.75 4.76
CA LEU A 93 12.24 -8.59 5.18
C LEU A 93 13.37 -8.60 4.15
N VAL A 94 13.04 -8.69 2.86
CA VAL A 94 14.03 -8.61 1.78
C VAL A 94 14.66 -7.21 1.74
N THR A 95 13.85 -6.16 1.85
CA THR A 95 14.36 -4.78 1.86
C THR A 95 15.30 -4.54 3.05
N GLN A 96 14.97 -5.04 4.23
CA GLN A 96 15.84 -4.93 5.41
C GLN A 96 17.19 -5.62 5.18
N ARG A 97 17.19 -6.83 4.59
CA ARG A 97 18.43 -7.54 4.25
C ARG A 97 19.27 -6.76 3.24
N MET A 98 18.63 -6.16 2.23
CA MET A 98 19.33 -5.33 1.25
C MET A 98 19.96 -4.09 1.88
N LEU A 99 19.20 -3.36 2.71
CA LEU A 99 19.68 -2.15 3.37
C LEU A 99 20.76 -2.45 4.44
N ALA A 100 20.69 -3.61 5.10
CA ALA A 100 21.69 -4.03 6.07
C ALA A 100 23.10 -4.19 5.45
N MET A 101 23.19 -4.50 4.15
CA MET A 101 24.48 -4.58 3.44
C MET A 101 25.18 -3.21 3.30
N TYR A 102 24.43 -2.11 3.40
CA TYR A 102 24.96 -0.74 3.34
C TYR A 102 25.26 -0.16 4.74
N GLN A 103 24.88 -0.87 5.81
CA GLN A 103 25.19 -0.44 7.16
C GLN A 103 26.64 -0.81 7.50
N LYS A 104 27.42 0.16 8.00
CA LYS A 104 28.74 -0.14 8.57
C LYS A 104 28.55 -1.13 9.73
N LYS A 105 29.26 -2.27 9.69
CA LYS A 105 29.34 -3.19 10.85
C LYS A 105 29.67 -2.38 12.10
N LYS A 106 28.77 -2.36 13.08
CA LYS A 106 29.13 -1.93 14.43
C LYS A 106 30.21 -2.91 14.91
N LYS A 107 31.38 -2.36 15.27
CA LYS A 107 32.44 -3.11 15.94
C LYS A 107 31.92 -3.65 17.27
#